data_AF-A0A0F8YHG9-F1
#
_entry.id   AF-A0A0F8YHG9-F1
#
_cell.length_a   1.000
_cell.length_b   1.000
_cell.length_c   1.000
_cell.angle_alpha   90.00
_cell.angle_beta   90.00
_cell.angle_gamma   90.00
#
_symmetry.space_group_name_H-M   'P 1'
#
loop_
_entity.id
_entity.type
_entity.pdbx_description
1 polymer ?
#
loop_
_entity_poly.entity_id
_entity_poly.type
_entity_poly.pdbx_seq_one_letter_code
_entity_poly.pdbx_strand_id
1 'polypeptide(L)'
;MRDTILQGDVLAVLKTLPDSLVDCVVTSPPYWGLRDYGSNGQMGLEPTLEEYIAKMTEVFREVRRVLKDTGVMWLNMGDGYSLT
;
A
#
# COMPACT_ATOMS: atom_id res chain seq x y z
N MET A 1 -12.86 5.51 -21.78
CA MET A 1 -12.05 5.17 -20.60
C MET A 1 -11.18 6.38 -20.31
N ARG A 2 -11.19 6.92 -19.09
CA ARG A 2 -10.39 8.10 -18.71
C ARG A 2 -9.42 7.67 -17.63
N ASP A 3 -8.14 7.87 -17.88
CA ASP A 3 -7.10 7.67 -16.89
C ASP A 3 -7.20 8.79 -15.84
N THR A 4 -7.14 8.43 -14.57
CA THR A 4 -7.23 9.37 -13.45
C THR A 4 -6.03 9.16 -12.53
N ILE A 5 -5.31 10.24 -12.22
CA ILE A 5 -4.22 10.22 -11.25
C ILE A 5 -4.70 10.94 -10.00
N LEU A 6 -4.69 10.22 -8.88
CA LEU A 6 -4.99 10.77 -7.55
C LEU A 6 -3.67 10.90 -6.79
N GLN A 7 -3.24 12.13 -6.52
CA GLN A 7 -1.99 12.41 -5.83
C GLN A 7 -2.25 12.66 -4.35
N GLY A 8 -1.56 11.92 -3.48
CA GLY A 8 -1.65 12.08 -2.03
C GLY A 8 -1.10 10.87 -1.29
N ASP A 9 -1.18 10.92 0.05
CA ASP A 9 -0.98 9.75 0.89
C ASP A 9 -2.00 8.67 0.52
N VAL A 10 -1.53 7.43 0.32
CA VAL A 10 -2.37 6.35 -0.22
C VAL A 10 -3.56 6.04 0.68
N LEU A 11 -3.35 6.07 2.00
CA LEU A 11 -4.42 5.76 2.96
C LEU A 11 -5.48 6.86 2.96
N ALA A 12 -5.06 8.13 2.93
CA ALA A 12 -5.98 9.25 2.83
C ALA A 12 -6.78 9.23 1.53
N VAL A 13 -6.13 8.94 0.40
CA VAL A 13 -6.79 8.88 -0.93
C VAL A 13 -7.77 7.71 -0.99
N LEU A 14 -7.37 6.51 -0.57
CA LEU A 14 -8.25 5.32 -0.60
C LEU A 14 -9.56 5.57 0.17
N LYS A 15 -9.49 6.25 1.33
CA LYS A 15 -10.68 6.61 2.14
C LYS A 15 -11.67 7.52 1.40
N THR A 16 -11.27 8.20 0.32
CA THR A 16 -12.18 9.00 -0.52
C THR A 16 -12.90 8.20 -1.59
N LEU A 17 -12.42 6.98 -1.88
CA LEU A 17 -12.98 6.13 -2.93
C LEU A 17 -14.18 5.32 -2.40
N PRO A 18 -15.20 5.08 -3.23
CA PRO A 18 -16.30 4.17 -2.89
C PRO A 18 -15.84 2.74 -2.61
N ASP A 19 -16.63 2.02 -1.81
CA ASP A 19 -16.51 0.58 -1.63
C ASP A 19 -16.71 -0.15 -2.97
N SER A 20 -16.07 -1.31 -3.15
CA SER A 20 -16.26 -2.18 -4.33
C SER A 20 -16.14 -1.44 -5.69
N LEU A 21 -15.22 -0.49 -5.77
CA LEU A 21 -14.97 0.34 -6.96
C LEU A 21 -14.20 -0.40 -8.05
N VAL A 22 -13.14 -1.12 -7.70
CA VAL A 22 -12.15 -1.64 -8.65
C VAL A 22 -12.18 -3.16 -8.78
N ASP A 23 -11.92 -3.66 -9.98
CA ASP A 23 -11.84 -5.09 -10.29
C ASP A 23 -10.43 -5.67 -10.07
N CYS A 24 -9.40 -4.82 -10.15
CA CYS A 24 -8.01 -5.24 -10.06
C CYS A 24 -7.18 -4.18 -9.33
N VAL A 25 -6.29 -4.63 -8.44
CA VAL A 25 -5.26 -3.81 -7.81
C VAL A 25 -3.90 -4.42 -8.12
N VAL A 26 -2.96 -3.60 -8.57
CA VAL A 26 -1.57 -4.00 -8.79
C VAL A 26 -0.69 -3.03 -8.01
N THR A 27 0.11 -3.54 -7.08
CA THR A 27 0.90 -2.68 -6.20
C THR A 27 2.25 -3.29 -5.80
N SER A 28 3.20 -2.43 -5.49
CA SER A 28 4.54 -2.73 -4.97
C SER A 28 4.86 -1.72 -3.86
N PRO A 29 4.35 -1.89 -2.63
CA PRO A 29 4.58 -0.93 -1.57
C PRO A 29 6.07 -0.87 -1.19
N PRO A 30 6.54 0.17 -0.47
CA PRO A 30 7.92 0.21 0.04
C PRO A 30 8.23 -1.02 0.89
N TYR A 31 9.37 -1.69 0.63
CA TYR A 31 9.78 -2.86 1.40
C TYR A 31 10.50 -2.41 2.67
N TRP A 32 10.27 -3.10 3.78
CA TRP A 32 10.86 -2.73 5.07
C TRP A 32 12.39 -2.77 5.05
N GLY A 33 13.02 -1.67 5.46
CA GLY A 33 14.47 -1.51 5.55
C GLY A 33 15.20 -1.42 4.21
N LEU A 34 14.51 -1.43 3.06
CA LEU A 34 15.18 -1.54 1.76
C LEU A 34 15.63 -0.20 1.16
N ARG A 35 14.80 0.84 1.26
CA ARG A 35 15.05 2.11 0.58
C ARG A 35 14.51 3.29 1.37
N ASP A 36 15.32 4.34 1.46
CA ASP A 36 14.91 5.68 1.88
C ASP A 36 14.59 6.54 0.65
N TYR A 37 13.33 6.99 0.56
CA TYR A 37 12.83 7.87 -0.50
C TYR A 37 12.98 9.37 -0.18
N GLY A 38 13.57 9.73 0.97
CA GLY A 38 13.75 11.12 1.40
C GLY A 38 12.45 11.87 1.68
N SER A 39 11.34 11.14 1.85
CA SER A 39 10.02 11.72 2.05
C SER A 39 9.56 11.53 3.50
N ASN A 40 9.01 12.59 4.09
CA ASN A 40 8.51 12.54 5.46
C ASN A 40 7.27 11.61 5.52
N GLY A 41 7.23 10.74 6.53
CA GLY A 41 6.13 9.78 6.72
C GLY A 41 6.10 8.59 5.75
N GLN A 42 7.13 8.41 4.91
CA GLN A 42 7.23 7.26 4.01
C GLN A 42 7.04 5.92 4.75
N MET A 43 6.47 4.95 4.06
CA MET A 43 6.43 3.57 4.54
C MET A 43 7.75 2.86 4.23
N GLY A 44 8.08 1.83 4.99
CA GLY A 44 9.24 0.98 4.77
C GLY A 44 10.45 1.33 5.63
N LEU A 45 10.40 2.40 6.43
CA LEU A 45 11.47 2.78 7.38
C LEU A 45 10.97 2.83 8.84
N GLU A 46 9.85 2.17 9.12
CA GLU A 46 9.35 2.05 10.49
C GLU A 46 10.42 1.39 11.40
N PRO A 47 10.58 1.86 12.66
CA PRO A 47 11.55 1.34 13.61
C PRO A 47 11.51 -0.17 13.85
N THR A 48 10.33 -0.78 13.75
CA THR A 48 10.11 -2.20 13.98
C THR A 48 9.32 -2.83 12.83
N LEU A 49 9.51 -4.14 12.64
CA LEU A 49 8.77 -4.90 11.63
C LEU A 49 7.27 -4.88 11.94
N GLU A 50 6.92 -4.92 13.23
CA GLU A 50 5.55 -4.87 13.71
C GLU A 50 4.87 -3.56 13.33
N GLU A 51 5.54 -2.42 13.48
CA GLU A 51 5.02 -1.12 13.06
C GLU A 51 4.84 -1.04 11.54
N TYR A 52 5.80 -1.55 10.77
CA TYR A 52 5.68 -1.66 9.32
C TYR A 52 4.47 -2.51 8.92
N ILE A 53 4.31 -3.71 9.50
CA ILE A 53 3.19 -4.61 9.24
C ILE A 53 1.86 -3.96 9.63
N ALA A 54 1.80 -3.26 10.77
CA ALA A 54 0.60 -2.57 11.23
C ALA A 54 0.15 -1.49 10.23
N LYS A 55 1.08 -0.65 9.77
CA LYS A 55 0.80 0.39 8.77
C LYS A 55 0.42 -0.21 7.42
N MET A 56 1.10 -1.29 7.02
CA MET A 56 0.80 -2.01 5.79
C MET A 56 -0.61 -2.61 5.80
N THR A 57 -1.00 -3.26 6.91
CA THR A 57 -2.35 -3.81 7.07
C THR A 57 -3.43 -2.74 7.16
N GLU A 58 -3.14 -1.54 7.68
CA GLU A 58 -4.08 -0.41 7.60
C GLU A 58 -4.39 -0.04 6.14
N VAL A 59 -3.36 0.09 5.29
CA VAL A 59 -3.53 0.36 3.85
C VAL A 59 -4.29 -0.78 3.18
N PHE A 60 -3.91 -2.04 3.42
CA PHE A 60 -4.55 -3.19 2.76
C PHE A 60 -6.00 -3.40 3.18
N ARG A 61 -6.42 -2.95 4.37
CA ARG A 61 -7.85 -2.93 4.74
C ARG A 61 -8.66 -2.00 3.82
N GLU A 62 -8.13 -0.81 3.54
CA GLU A 62 -8.77 0.10 2.60
C GLU A 62 -8.71 -0.40 1.16
N VAL A 63 -7.60 -1.05 0.75
CA VAL A 63 -7.52 -1.74 -0.55
C VAL A 63 -8.60 -2.82 -0.66
N ARG A 64 -8.80 -3.64 0.38
CA ARG A 64 -9.87 -4.65 0.40
C ARG A 64 -11.25 -4.02 0.32
N ARG A 65 -11.50 -2.87 0.96
CA ARG A 65 -12.79 -2.17 0.91
C ARG A 65 -13.13 -1.70 -0.50
N VAL A 66 -12.15 -1.13 -1.21
CA VAL A 66 -12.37 -0.62 -2.58
C VAL A 66 -12.35 -1.72 -3.64
N LEU A 67 -11.75 -2.88 -3.35
CA LEU A 67 -11.75 -4.04 -4.24
C LEU A 67 -13.13 -4.72 -4.20
N LYS A 68 -13.70 -5.01 -5.37
CA LYS A 68 -14.92 -5.82 -5.48
C LYS A 68 -14.70 -7.23 -4.93
N ASP A 69 -15.77 -7.89 -4.50
CA ASP A 69 -15.69 -9.27 -3.99
C ASP A 69 -15.18 -10.28 -5.04
N THR A 70 -15.33 -9.99 -6.33
CA THR A 70 -14.79 -10.79 -7.44
C THR A 70 -13.41 -10.31 -7.91
N GLY A 71 -12.86 -9.28 -7.28
CA GLY A 71 -11.63 -8.62 -7.70
C GLY A 71 -10.38 -9.40 -7.33
N VAL A 72 -9.27 -9.07 -8.00
CA VAL A 72 -7.95 -9.67 -7.76
C VAL A 72 -6.95 -8.60 -7.35
N MET A 73 -6.14 -8.90 -6.33
CA MET A 73 -5.03 -8.06 -5.92
C MET A 73 -3.70 -8.76 -6.22
N TRP A 74 -2.84 -8.08 -6.96
CA TRP A 74 -1.46 -8.46 -7.21
C TRP A 74 -0.54 -7.64 -6.32
N LEU A 75 0.17 -8.33 -5.44
CA LEU A 75 1.17 -7.75 -4.56
C LEU A 75 2.56 -8.18 -5.03
N ASN A 76 3.37 -7.21 -5.45
CA ASN A 76 4.79 -7.41 -5.63
C ASN A 76 5.50 -7.05 -4.33
N MET A 77 6.09 -8.06 -3.69
CA MET A 77 6.88 -7.94 -2.47
C MET A 77 8.11 -8.83 -2.64
N GLY A 78 9.29 -8.25 -2.48
CA GLY A 78 10.55 -8.98 -2.45
C GLY A 78 10.90 -9.41 -1.03
N ASP A 79 11.88 -10.29 -0.93
CA ASP A 79 12.54 -10.55 0.33
C ASP A 79 13.34 -9.31 0.79
N GLY A 80 13.34 -9.09 2.11
CA GLY A 80 14.25 -8.17 2.75
C GLY A 80 15.31 -8.99 3.46
N TYR A 81 16.49 -9.18 2.85
CA TYR A 81 17.68 -9.58 3.61
C TYR A 81 18.17 -8.37 4.39
N SER A 82 17.45 -7.96 5.44
CA SER A 82 17.98 -7.05 6.43
C SER A 82 19.04 -7.82 7.21
N LEU A 83 20.28 -7.75 6.74
CA LEU A 83 21.43 -8.10 7.57
C LEU A 83 21.37 -7.15 8.77
N THR A 84 21.12 -7.73 9.95
CA THR A 84 21.51 -7.13 11.24
C THR A 84 22.90 -6.54 11.16
#